data_AF-A0A7C1EAY3-F1
#
_entry.id   AF-A0A7C1EAY3-F1
#
_cell.length_a   1.000
_cell.length_b   1.000
_cell.length_c   1.000
_cell.angle_alpha   90.00
_cell.angle_beta   90.00
_cell.angle_gamma   90.00
#
_symmetry.space_group_name_H-M   'P 1'
#
loop_
_entity.id
_entity.type
_entity.pdbx_description
1 polymer ?
#
loop_
_entity_poly.entity_id
_entity_poly.type
_entity_poly.pdbx_seq_one_letter_code
_entity_poly.pdbx_strand_id
1 'polypeptide(L)'
;MTRLGLLVHGPEAVDEGEVERAFVTLQGHGFELEAALGGISGKTAVIDAGLQHMIDITKDMRPSEVLGDFLSHGIDFVILVNHAKTDESGLRLGEGILGNFVRTGGRPEELSFVQLEYCNRRCIRWLLKPGDDALYGELRELFSEFTELVPPKRESRCRRSAGLVYREIRGVEPGEKIVLNGVIIGTVSRDCRDSCVTLIAKEGRVVGLEGGVLIEHNLAKLPPVDLEDELIKSAFVIRRTAPKQVECAGTFGTGKRKKKACFLCTVEKLFPKLEDADATVEIVVTVGDDTTSIAGDILKRFGVRLIGLTDGDADGLITGIERGDLEEYTKFLPEGSMIIRLQSETDDVIGEQVKSAIFNGRDELELQGDVDQQFEVMKRRILELAGDKLVGVLSSESRDAE
;
A
#
# COMPACT_ATOMS: atom_id res chain seq x y z
N MET A 1 31.29 13.40 6.41
CA MET A 1 30.11 13.82 5.61
C MET A 1 28.91 13.64 6.52
N THR A 2 27.93 14.55 6.44
CA THR A 2 26.70 14.43 7.23
C THR A 2 25.80 13.39 6.56
N ARG A 3 25.28 12.45 7.34
CA ARG A 3 24.40 11.38 6.85
C ARG A 3 22.95 11.78 7.06
N LEU A 4 22.13 11.70 6.02
CA LEU A 4 20.71 12.04 6.05
C LEU A 4 19.87 10.82 5.65
N GLY A 5 18.72 10.69 6.29
CA GLY A 5 17.70 9.71 5.91
C GLY A 5 16.74 10.33 4.91
N LEU A 6 16.45 9.63 3.81
CA LEU A 6 15.44 10.02 2.84
C LEU A 6 14.27 9.04 2.94
N LEU A 7 13.20 9.45 3.63
CA LEU A 7 11.98 8.65 3.73
C LEU A 7 11.10 8.97 2.52
N VAL A 8 10.84 7.97 1.68
CA VAL A 8 9.95 8.11 0.52
C VAL A 8 8.57 7.57 0.86
N HIS A 9 7.53 8.29 0.46
CA HIS A 9 6.15 7.83 0.60
C HIS A 9 5.36 7.96 -0.70
N GLY A 10 4.61 6.90 -1.02
CA GLY A 10 3.70 6.84 -2.14
C GLY A 10 4.40 6.67 -3.49
N PRO A 11 3.66 6.23 -4.51
CA PRO A 11 4.21 6.07 -5.86
C PRO A 11 4.41 7.40 -6.59
N GLU A 12 3.64 8.44 -6.27
CA GLU A 12 3.64 9.69 -7.06
C GLU A 12 4.99 10.41 -7.04
N ALA A 13 5.65 10.48 -5.88
CA ALA A 13 6.97 11.11 -5.77
C ALA A 13 8.06 10.36 -6.54
N VAL A 14 7.88 9.04 -6.74
CA VAL A 14 8.78 8.20 -7.53
C VAL A 14 8.51 8.41 -9.02
N ASP A 15 7.26 8.28 -9.46
CA ASP A 15 6.88 8.38 -10.88
C ASP A 15 7.20 9.75 -11.48
N GLU A 16 7.03 10.81 -10.70
CA GLU A 16 7.32 12.18 -11.12
C GLU A 16 8.84 12.50 -11.11
N GLY A 17 9.70 11.58 -10.66
CA GLY A 17 11.16 11.75 -10.61
C GLY A 17 11.63 12.67 -9.49
N GLU A 18 10.79 12.89 -8.48
CA GLU A 18 11.03 13.89 -7.44
C GLU A 18 11.97 13.38 -6.36
N VAL A 19 11.91 12.07 -6.08
CA VAL A 19 12.87 11.39 -5.21
C VAL A 19 14.28 11.46 -5.80
N GLU A 20 14.45 11.13 -7.08
CA GLU A 20 15.75 11.22 -7.75
C GLU A 20 16.30 12.65 -7.72
N ARG A 21 15.46 13.64 -8.01
CA ARG A 21 15.85 15.06 -7.91
C ARG A 21 16.32 15.41 -6.49
N ALA A 22 15.58 15.02 -5.46
CA ALA A 22 15.97 15.28 -4.07
C ALA A 22 17.32 14.61 -3.75
N PHE A 23 17.47 13.36 -4.15
CA PHE A 23 18.68 12.57 -3.92
C PHE A 23 19.91 13.19 -4.60
N VAL A 24 19.81 13.50 -5.90
CA VAL A 24 20.91 14.11 -6.67
C VAL A 24 21.29 15.48 -6.12
N THR A 25 20.30 16.31 -5.77
CA THR A 25 20.56 17.63 -5.18
C THR A 25 21.32 17.51 -3.87
N LEU A 26 20.88 16.65 -2.95
CA LEU A 26 21.54 16.47 -1.65
C LEU A 26 22.92 15.83 -1.80
N GLN A 27 23.05 14.76 -2.58
CA GLN A 27 24.34 14.10 -2.80
C GLN A 27 25.36 15.02 -3.48
N GLY A 28 24.92 15.84 -4.44
CA GLY A 28 25.75 16.85 -5.11
C GLY A 28 26.32 17.91 -4.17
N HIS A 29 25.70 18.10 -3.00
CA HIS A 29 26.17 19.00 -1.93
C HIS A 29 26.95 18.27 -0.82
N GLY A 30 27.32 17.00 -1.04
CA GLY A 30 28.24 16.27 -0.16
C GLY A 30 27.56 15.55 1.01
N PHE A 31 26.23 15.41 1.00
CA PHE A 31 25.51 14.57 1.94
C PHE A 31 25.64 13.08 1.59
N GLU A 32 25.77 12.26 2.62
CA GLU A 32 25.63 10.80 2.50
C GLU A 32 24.16 10.44 2.74
N LEU A 33 23.54 9.71 1.82
CA LEU A 33 22.10 9.45 1.85
C LEU A 33 21.80 7.97 2.05
N GLU A 34 20.88 7.69 2.95
CA GLU A 34 20.18 6.41 2.98
C GLU A 34 18.70 6.66 2.69
N ALA A 35 18.19 6.09 1.60
CA ALA A 35 16.78 6.22 1.26
C ALA A 35 16.05 4.92 1.52
N ALA A 36 14.85 5.01 2.09
CA ALA A 36 13.97 3.87 2.33
C ALA A 36 12.52 4.27 2.09
N LEU A 37 11.70 3.30 1.68
CA LEU A 37 10.29 3.53 1.36
C LEU A 37 9.37 2.70 2.25
N GLY A 38 8.29 3.33 2.71
CA GLY A 38 7.20 2.64 3.40
C GLY A 38 5.96 2.45 2.54
N GLY A 39 5.45 1.21 2.46
CA GLY A 39 4.16 0.87 1.83
C GLY A 39 4.24 0.24 0.44
N ILE A 40 3.25 -0.60 0.13
CA ILE A 40 3.24 -1.50 -1.03
C ILE A 40 3.22 -0.77 -2.37
N SER A 41 2.35 0.22 -2.56
CA SER A 41 2.22 0.91 -3.84
C SER A 41 3.49 1.70 -4.21
N GLY A 42 4.16 2.29 -3.22
CA GLY A 42 5.45 2.94 -3.41
C GLY A 42 6.55 1.94 -3.78
N LYS A 43 6.59 0.76 -3.15
CA LYS A 43 7.55 -0.29 -3.51
C LYS A 43 7.40 -0.71 -4.98
N THR A 44 6.16 -0.87 -5.43
CA THR A 44 5.87 -1.16 -6.83
C THR A 44 6.39 -0.06 -7.77
N ALA A 45 6.25 1.22 -7.41
CA ALA A 45 6.77 2.32 -8.21
C ALA A 45 8.31 2.35 -8.25
N VAL A 46 8.98 2.04 -7.13
CA VAL A 46 10.45 1.93 -7.10
C VAL A 46 10.95 0.83 -8.02
N ILE A 47 10.26 -0.33 -8.04
CA ILE A 47 10.57 -1.43 -8.96
C ILE A 47 10.37 -1.01 -10.40
N ASP A 48 9.25 -0.38 -10.73
CA ASP A 48 8.95 0.09 -12.08
C ASP A 48 10.01 1.06 -12.61
N ALA A 49 10.53 1.92 -11.73
CA ALA A 49 11.53 2.94 -12.06
C ALA A 49 12.98 2.45 -11.98
N GLY A 50 13.24 1.20 -11.58
CA GLY A 50 14.61 0.67 -11.45
C GLY A 50 15.42 1.30 -10.31
N LEU A 51 14.77 1.91 -9.32
CA LEU A 51 15.41 2.70 -8.26
C LEU A 51 15.80 1.89 -7.01
N GLN A 52 15.76 0.55 -7.06
CA GLN A 52 16.12 -0.32 -5.93
C GLN A 52 17.58 -0.16 -5.49
N HIS A 53 18.45 0.32 -6.38
CA HIS A 53 19.85 0.61 -6.08
C HIS A 53 20.03 1.92 -5.27
N MET A 54 18.99 2.77 -5.24
CA MET A 54 18.98 4.06 -4.56
C MET A 54 18.10 4.01 -3.30
N ILE A 55 16.97 3.31 -3.36
CA ILE A 55 15.92 3.28 -2.32
C ILE A 55 15.79 1.85 -1.80
N ASP A 56 16.05 1.66 -0.50
CA ASP A 56 15.84 0.39 0.17
C ASP A 56 14.34 0.08 0.30
N ILE A 57 13.94 -1.01 -0.36
CA ILE A 57 12.57 -1.57 -0.30
C ILE A 57 12.56 -2.99 0.26
N THR A 58 13.70 -3.49 0.75
CA THR A 58 13.87 -4.87 1.25
C THR A 58 13.17 -5.12 2.59
N LYS A 59 12.82 -4.04 3.29
CA LYS A 59 12.10 -4.09 4.56
C LYS A 59 10.63 -3.78 4.33
N ASP A 60 9.74 -4.53 4.96
CA ASP A 60 8.30 -4.24 4.93
C ASP A 60 7.89 -3.41 6.13
N MET A 61 8.22 -2.13 6.07
CA MET A 61 8.00 -1.17 7.16
C MET A 61 6.97 -0.11 6.78
N ARG A 62 6.21 0.33 7.78
CA ARG A 62 5.42 1.56 7.72
C ARG A 62 6.37 2.77 7.76
N PRO A 63 5.98 3.92 7.19
CA PRO A 63 6.86 5.10 7.19
C PRO A 63 7.34 5.54 8.58
N SER A 64 6.52 5.36 9.63
CA SER A 64 6.92 5.65 11.02
C SER A 64 7.94 4.65 11.59
N GLU A 65 7.93 3.41 11.11
CA GLU A 65 8.91 2.39 11.49
C GLU A 65 10.25 2.64 10.81
N VAL A 66 10.25 3.15 9.57
CA VAL A 66 11.46 3.61 8.88
C VAL A 66 12.17 4.72 9.66
N LEU A 67 11.43 5.65 10.28
CA LEU A 67 12.04 6.66 11.17
C LEU A 67 12.79 6.03 12.35
N GLY A 68 12.19 5.00 12.97
CA GLY A 68 12.81 4.27 14.07
C GLY A 68 14.02 3.45 13.63
N ASP A 69 13.93 2.82 12.46
CA ASP A 69 15.04 2.10 11.84
C ASP A 69 16.23 3.04 11.62
N PHE A 70 16.03 4.17 10.93
CA PHE A 70 17.05 5.21 10.72
C PHE A 70 17.75 5.63 12.01
N LEU A 71 16.98 5.93 13.07
CA LEU A 71 17.57 6.30 14.37
C LEU A 71 18.40 5.18 14.99
N SER A 72 17.96 3.92 14.85
CA SER A 72 18.64 2.76 15.44
C SER A 72 20.07 2.56 14.93
N HIS A 73 20.38 3.08 13.74
CA HIS A 73 21.71 3.01 13.13
C HIS A 73 22.32 4.40 12.84
N GLY A 74 21.89 5.40 13.61
CA GLY A 74 22.57 6.69 13.76
C GLY A 74 22.21 7.76 12.75
N ILE A 75 21.07 7.63 12.06
CA ILE A 75 20.52 8.65 11.17
C ILE A 75 19.40 9.39 11.91
N ASP A 76 19.69 10.60 12.36
CA ASP A 76 18.80 11.43 13.18
C ASP A 76 18.25 12.66 12.46
N PHE A 77 18.67 12.93 11.23
CA PHE A 77 18.07 13.93 10.37
C PHE A 77 17.40 13.25 9.17
N VAL A 78 16.06 13.26 9.16
CA VAL A 78 15.25 12.58 8.15
C VAL A 78 14.42 13.56 7.34
N ILE A 79 14.48 13.41 6.02
CA ILE A 79 13.73 14.17 5.04
C ILE A 79 12.66 13.25 4.44
N LEU A 80 11.38 13.53 4.71
CA LEU A 80 10.25 12.92 4.02
C LEU A 80 10.10 13.56 2.64
N VAL A 81 10.23 12.77 1.57
CA VAL A 81 9.89 13.15 0.21
C VAL A 81 8.51 12.61 -0.12
N ASN A 82 7.56 13.51 -0.34
CA ASN A 82 6.16 13.15 -0.57
C ASN A 82 5.53 14.00 -1.68
N HIS A 83 4.57 13.40 -2.38
CA HIS A 83 3.69 14.08 -3.33
C HIS A 83 2.24 13.70 -3.01
N ALA A 84 1.61 14.53 -2.19
CA ALA A 84 0.23 14.33 -1.80
C ALA A 84 -0.77 14.74 -2.90
N LYS A 85 -2.02 14.31 -2.78
CA LYS A 85 -3.11 14.81 -3.65
C LYS A 85 -3.45 16.27 -3.37
N THR A 86 -3.35 16.68 -2.11
CA THR A 86 -3.68 18.04 -1.63
C THR A 86 -2.73 18.44 -0.50
N ASP A 87 -2.59 19.75 -0.28
CA ASP A 87 -1.82 20.31 0.86
C ASP A 87 -2.22 19.68 2.19
N GLU A 88 -3.54 19.57 2.43
CA GLU A 88 -4.08 19.05 3.68
C GLU A 88 -3.73 17.56 3.87
N SER A 89 -3.83 16.75 2.80
CA SER A 89 -3.47 15.33 2.87
C SER A 89 -1.95 15.13 3.10
N GLY A 90 -1.11 15.98 2.51
CA GLY A 90 0.34 15.96 2.72
C GLY A 90 0.71 16.34 4.15
N LEU A 91 0.06 17.36 4.71
CA LEU A 91 0.22 17.73 6.13
C LEU A 91 -0.21 16.60 7.06
N ARG A 92 -1.37 15.98 6.82
CA ARG A 92 -1.87 14.87 7.66
C ARG A 92 -0.99 13.63 7.61
N LEU A 93 -0.32 13.38 6.48
CA LEU A 93 0.64 12.29 6.37
C LEU A 93 1.83 12.53 7.30
N GLY A 94 2.53 13.66 7.17
CA GLY A 94 3.69 13.97 8.02
C GLY A 94 3.35 13.98 9.51
N GLU A 95 2.23 14.59 9.87
CA GLU A 95 1.69 14.57 11.24
C GLU A 95 1.41 13.15 11.73
N GLY A 96 0.82 12.31 10.88
CA GLY A 96 0.49 10.92 11.19
C GLY A 96 1.74 10.06 11.39
N ILE A 97 2.74 10.22 10.53
CA ILE A 97 4.03 9.50 10.62
C ILE A 97 4.72 9.84 11.94
N LEU A 98 4.88 11.14 12.23
CA LEU A 98 5.51 11.57 13.46
C LEU A 98 4.69 11.16 14.70
N GLY A 99 3.36 11.31 14.62
CA GLY A 99 2.47 10.93 15.70
C GLY A 99 2.51 9.43 16.02
N ASN A 100 2.62 8.58 15.01
CA ASN A 100 2.82 7.14 15.15
C ASN A 100 4.18 6.83 15.77
N PHE A 101 5.26 7.44 15.25
CA PHE A 101 6.62 7.25 15.75
C PHE A 101 6.72 7.51 17.26
N VAL A 102 6.17 8.62 17.75
CA VAL A 102 6.16 8.94 19.19
C VAL A 102 5.32 7.93 19.97
N ARG A 103 4.16 7.53 19.46
CA ARG A 103 3.27 6.57 20.15
C ARG A 103 3.94 5.20 20.32
N THR A 104 4.72 4.76 19.34
CA THR A 104 5.43 3.48 19.37
C THR A 104 6.75 3.53 20.15
N GLY A 105 6.99 4.58 20.94
CA GLY A 105 8.15 4.72 21.81
C GLY A 105 9.33 5.48 21.20
N GLY A 106 9.15 6.08 20.02
CA GLY A 106 10.14 6.96 19.40
C GLY A 106 10.37 8.23 20.21
N ARG A 107 11.62 8.71 20.22
CA ARG A 107 12.07 9.88 20.98
C ARG A 107 12.17 11.11 20.09
N PRO A 108 11.17 12.01 20.09
CA PRO A 108 11.16 13.15 19.18
C PRO A 108 12.31 14.14 19.41
N GLU A 109 12.88 14.19 20.62
CA GLU A 109 14.04 15.01 20.97
C GLU A 109 15.35 14.55 20.30
N GLU A 110 15.39 13.30 19.85
CA GLU A 110 16.54 12.71 19.17
C GLU A 110 16.44 12.85 17.64
N LEU A 111 15.35 13.41 17.10
CA LEU A 111 15.02 13.41 15.66
C LEU A 111 14.80 14.83 15.11
N SER A 112 15.45 15.11 13.98
CA SER A 112 15.06 16.15 13.04
C SER A 112 14.22 15.52 11.92
N PHE A 113 13.00 16.02 11.73
CA PHE A 113 12.08 15.51 10.72
C PHE A 113 11.53 16.67 9.88
N VAL A 114 11.89 16.66 8.60
CA VAL A 114 11.50 17.68 7.62
C VAL A 114 10.76 17.00 6.49
N GLN A 115 9.71 17.62 5.96
CA GLN A 115 8.99 17.12 4.79
C GLN A 115 9.17 18.08 3.62
N LEU A 116 9.61 17.53 2.48
CA LEU A 116 9.51 18.15 1.16
C LEU A 116 8.21 17.66 0.53
N GLU A 117 7.17 18.49 0.62
CA GLU A 117 5.88 18.24 -0.01
C GLU A 117 5.88 18.84 -1.42
N TYR A 118 5.93 17.97 -2.41
CA TYR A 118 6.09 18.35 -3.80
C TYR A 118 4.80 18.86 -4.44
N CYS A 119 3.62 18.44 -3.93
CA CYS A 119 2.34 18.81 -4.54
C CYS A 119 2.13 20.33 -4.65
N ASN A 120 2.63 21.09 -3.67
CA ASN A 120 2.60 22.55 -3.66
C ASN A 120 3.94 23.20 -3.24
N ARG A 121 5.05 22.45 -3.37
CA ARG A 121 6.40 22.92 -3.05
C ARG A 121 6.48 23.51 -1.63
N ARG A 122 6.05 22.74 -0.62
CA ARG A 122 6.14 23.14 0.80
C ARG A 122 7.27 22.41 1.50
N CYS A 123 8.08 23.15 2.25
CA CYS A 123 9.04 22.58 3.19
C CYS A 123 8.47 22.70 4.60
N ILE A 124 8.07 21.57 5.19
CA ILE A 124 7.42 21.53 6.50
C ILE A 124 8.44 21.03 7.52
N ARG A 125 8.78 21.87 8.49
CA ARG A 125 9.70 21.52 9.58
C ARG A 125 8.92 20.96 10.76
N TRP A 126 8.68 19.65 10.78
CA TRP A 126 7.92 18.98 11.83
C TRP A 126 8.64 19.00 13.17
N LEU A 127 9.92 18.62 13.17
CA LEU A 127 10.80 18.64 14.33
C LEU A 127 12.20 19.03 13.89
N LEU A 128 12.89 19.72 14.78
CA LEU A 128 14.30 20.02 14.62
C LEU A 128 14.99 19.80 15.97
N LYS A 129 15.94 18.87 15.97
CA LYS A 129 16.80 18.58 17.12
C LYS A 129 17.71 19.78 17.39
N PRO A 130 17.98 20.12 18.67
CA PRO A 130 18.91 21.20 19.00
C PRO A 130 20.28 21.00 18.34
N GLY A 131 20.75 22.01 17.60
CA GLY A 131 22.02 21.95 16.87
C GLY A 131 21.89 21.80 15.36
N ASP A 132 20.71 21.43 14.86
CA ASP A 132 20.50 21.20 13.42
C ASP A 132 20.04 22.45 12.65
N ASP A 133 20.02 23.63 13.27
CA ASP A 133 19.59 24.89 12.65
C ASP A 133 20.39 25.23 11.39
N ALA A 134 21.72 25.02 11.41
CA ALA A 134 22.58 25.28 10.27
C ALA A 134 22.30 24.30 9.11
N LEU A 135 22.12 23.02 9.44
CA LEU A 135 21.81 21.96 8.47
C LEU A 135 20.43 22.18 7.84
N TYR A 136 19.44 22.57 8.64
CA TYR A 136 18.13 22.96 8.13
C TYR A 136 18.21 24.21 7.24
N GLY A 137 19.02 25.21 7.61
CA GLY A 137 19.29 26.38 6.79
C GLY A 137 19.87 26.01 5.42
N GLU A 138 20.87 25.14 5.39
CA GLU A 138 21.45 24.62 4.15
C GLU A 138 20.38 23.89 3.31
N LEU A 139 19.59 23.00 3.92
CA LEU A 139 18.47 22.34 3.25
C LEU A 139 17.48 23.33 2.63
N ARG A 140 17.17 24.43 3.32
CA ARG A 140 16.27 25.49 2.83
C ARG A 140 16.86 26.25 1.65
N GLU A 141 18.18 26.44 1.60
CA GLU A 141 18.86 27.04 0.45
C GLU A 141 18.86 26.11 -0.75
N LEU A 142 19.15 24.81 -0.54
CA LEU A 142 19.14 23.79 -1.59
C LEU A 142 17.79 23.62 -2.26
N PHE A 143 16.71 23.72 -1.47
CA PHE A 143 15.33 23.63 -1.92
C PHE A 143 14.63 24.99 -1.81
N SER A 144 15.30 26.04 -2.29
CA SER A 144 14.80 27.43 -2.22
C SER A 144 13.50 27.67 -2.99
N GLU A 145 13.16 26.80 -3.94
CA GLU A 145 11.86 26.81 -4.62
C GLU A 145 10.71 26.37 -3.72
N PHE A 146 11.00 25.76 -2.56
CA PHE A 146 9.99 25.36 -1.59
C PHE A 146 9.70 26.50 -0.62
N THR A 147 8.42 26.75 -0.37
CA THR A 147 7.98 27.70 0.65
C THR A 147 7.94 27.02 2.01
N GLU A 148 8.59 27.60 3.02
CA GLU A 148 8.52 27.07 4.39
C GLU A 148 7.09 27.16 4.92
N LEU A 149 6.67 26.11 5.61
CA LEU A 149 5.41 26.07 6.33
C LEU A 149 5.68 25.63 7.76
N VAL A 150 5.27 26.46 8.71
CA VAL A 150 5.26 26.09 10.12
C VAL A 150 4.16 25.03 10.31
N PRO A 151 4.46 23.85 10.86
CA PRO A 151 3.45 22.83 11.08
C PRO A 151 2.32 23.37 11.96
N PRO A 152 1.06 23.04 11.65
CA PRO A 152 -0.03 23.35 12.55
C PRO A 152 0.19 22.65 13.90
N LYS A 153 -0.38 23.21 14.97
CA LYS A 153 -0.40 22.52 16.26
C LYS A 153 -1.11 21.18 16.08
N ARG A 154 -0.55 20.12 16.65
CA ARG A 154 -1.14 18.78 16.62
C ARG A 154 -2.52 18.82 17.29
N GLU A 155 -3.56 18.54 16.51
CA GLU A 155 -4.93 18.44 17.01
C GLU A 155 -5.27 16.98 17.27
N SER A 156 -6.02 16.71 18.35
CA SER A 156 -6.60 15.36 18.50
C SER A 156 -7.64 15.17 17.42
N ARG A 157 -7.38 14.22 16.51
CA ARG A 157 -8.35 13.80 15.48
C ARG A 157 -9.44 12.90 16.05
N CYS A 158 -9.25 12.40 17.26
CA CYS A 158 -10.20 11.54 17.95
C CYS A 158 -10.91 12.30 19.06
N ARG A 159 -12.25 12.22 19.08
CA ARG A 159 -13.06 12.62 20.23
C ARG A 159 -13.86 11.42 20.74
N ARG A 160 -14.02 11.33 22.05
CA ARG A 160 -14.88 10.32 22.69
C ARG A 160 -16.06 11.04 23.34
N SER A 161 -17.28 10.62 23.03
CA SER A 161 -18.50 11.21 23.60
C SER A 161 -19.61 10.16 23.68
N ALA A 162 -20.27 10.06 24.84
CA ALA A 162 -21.41 9.17 25.04
C ALA A 162 -21.19 7.69 24.61
N GLY A 163 -19.98 7.15 24.83
CA GLY A 163 -19.63 5.77 24.44
C GLY A 163 -19.31 5.59 22.95
N LEU A 164 -19.30 6.67 22.18
CA LEU A 164 -18.87 6.70 20.78
C LEU A 164 -17.46 7.28 20.66
N VAL A 165 -16.69 6.73 19.73
CA VAL A 165 -15.40 7.24 19.28
C VAL A 165 -15.59 7.83 17.90
N TYR A 166 -15.17 9.07 17.70
CA TYR A 166 -15.21 9.76 16.42
C TYR A 166 -13.79 10.03 15.98
N ARG A 167 -13.44 9.71 14.73
CA ARG A 167 -12.15 10.07 14.13
C ARG A 167 -12.36 10.89 12.87
N GLU A 168 -11.83 12.11 12.87
CA GLU A 168 -11.80 12.96 11.69
C GLU A 168 -10.73 12.49 10.69
N ILE A 169 -11.10 12.48 9.41
CA ILE A 169 -10.25 12.18 8.27
C ILE A 169 -10.28 13.41 7.37
N ARG A 170 -9.19 14.17 7.36
CA ARG A 170 -9.05 15.43 6.63
C ARG A 170 -8.24 15.26 5.33
N GLY A 171 -8.43 16.18 4.40
CA GLY A 171 -7.79 16.14 3.08
C GLY A 171 -8.43 15.11 2.15
N VAL A 172 -9.71 14.79 2.35
CA VAL A 172 -10.46 13.88 1.48
C VAL A 172 -11.12 14.63 0.32
N GLU A 173 -11.38 13.92 -0.77
CA GLU A 173 -12.08 14.44 -1.94
C GLU A 173 -13.39 13.68 -2.19
N PRO A 174 -14.43 14.34 -2.74
CA PRO A 174 -15.70 13.70 -3.04
C PRO A 174 -15.57 12.48 -3.96
N GLY A 175 -16.13 11.34 -3.56
CA GLY A 175 -16.05 10.08 -4.30
C GLY A 175 -14.86 9.18 -3.95
N GLU A 176 -13.94 9.62 -3.09
CA GLU A 176 -12.86 8.75 -2.61
C GLU A 176 -13.38 7.62 -1.73
N LYS A 177 -12.72 6.47 -1.81
CA LYS A 177 -12.95 5.34 -0.92
C LYS A 177 -12.26 5.59 0.42
N ILE A 178 -12.92 5.19 1.50
CA ILE A 178 -12.36 5.17 2.86
C ILE A 178 -11.93 3.75 3.17
N VAL A 179 -10.63 3.58 3.39
CA VAL A 179 -10.00 2.28 3.66
C VAL A 179 -9.54 2.22 5.11
N LEU A 180 -10.03 1.22 5.85
CA LEU A 180 -9.70 0.95 7.25
C LEU A 180 -8.99 -0.40 7.34
N ASN A 181 -7.70 -0.41 7.71
CA ASN A 181 -6.87 -1.63 7.77
C ASN A 181 -6.97 -2.51 6.51
N GLY A 182 -6.96 -1.88 5.34
CA GLY A 182 -7.04 -2.57 4.05
C GLY A 182 -8.46 -2.93 3.59
N VAL A 183 -9.50 -2.71 4.41
CA VAL A 183 -10.91 -2.94 4.02
C VAL A 183 -11.57 -1.63 3.61
N ILE A 184 -12.30 -1.64 2.50
CA ILE A 184 -13.04 -0.47 2.01
C ILE A 184 -14.38 -0.41 2.73
N ILE A 185 -14.56 0.60 3.58
CA ILE A 185 -15.69 0.68 4.50
C ILE A 185 -16.75 1.70 4.08
N GLY A 186 -16.44 2.52 3.08
CA GLY A 186 -17.30 3.59 2.67
C GLY A 186 -16.71 4.46 1.57
N THR A 187 -17.50 5.43 1.13
CA THR A 187 -17.11 6.42 0.11
C THR A 187 -17.44 7.83 0.60
N VAL A 188 -16.59 8.80 0.31
CA VAL A 188 -16.83 10.22 0.59
C VAL A 188 -18.00 10.71 -0.25
N SER A 189 -18.95 11.39 0.37
CA SER A 189 -20.16 11.87 -0.32
C SER A 189 -19.81 12.93 -1.36
N ARG A 190 -20.57 12.97 -2.46
CA ARG A 190 -20.45 14.01 -3.49
C ARG A 190 -20.69 15.43 -2.95
N ASP A 191 -21.47 15.53 -1.87
CA ASP A 191 -21.80 16.79 -1.23
C ASP A 191 -20.80 17.21 -0.13
N CYS A 192 -19.73 16.43 0.10
CA CYS A 192 -18.68 16.78 1.05
C CYS A 192 -17.88 17.98 0.55
N ARG A 193 -18.01 19.14 1.19
CA ARG A 193 -17.35 20.39 0.78
C ARG A 193 -16.12 20.75 1.61
N ASP A 194 -16.06 20.25 2.85
CA ASP A 194 -15.04 20.67 3.82
C ASP A 194 -13.77 19.78 3.76
N SER A 195 -13.65 18.92 2.73
CA SER A 195 -12.57 17.94 2.59
C SER A 195 -12.30 17.14 3.87
N CYS A 196 -13.36 16.88 4.65
CA CYS A 196 -13.31 16.20 5.93
C CYS A 196 -14.50 15.27 6.08
N VAL A 197 -14.25 14.06 6.58
CA VAL A 197 -15.28 13.11 6.98
C VAL A 197 -14.99 12.59 8.39
N THR A 198 -16.02 12.18 9.12
CA THR A 198 -15.88 11.67 10.49
C THR A 198 -16.35 10.23 10.57
N LEU A 199 -15.41 9.33 10.88
CA LEU A 199 -15.73 7.93 11.14
C LEU A 199 -16.20 7.77 12.60
N ILE A 200 -17.26 7.00 12.81
CA ILE A 200 -17.87 6.81 14.12
C ILE A 200 -17.83 5.32 14.48
N ALA A 201 -17.30 5.00 15.65
CA ALA A 201 -17.34 3.65 16.21
C ALA A 201 -17.99 3.60 17.58
N LYS A 202 -18.65 2.46 17.87
CA LYS A 202 -19.22 2.11 19.16
C LYS A 202 -18.76 0.71 19.53
N GLU A 203 -18.21 0.54 20.74
CA GLU A 203 -17.81 -0.79 21.26
C GLU A 203 -16.93 -1.58 20.27
N GLY A 204 -15.99 -0.88 19.62
CA GLY A 204 -15.07 -1.47 18.65
C GLY A 204 -15.69 -1.78 17.28
N ARG A 205 -16.89 -1.30 16.96
CA ARG A 205 -17.51 -1.47 15.64
C ARG A 205 -17.77 -0.14 14.97
N VAL A 206 -17.49 -0.03 13.68
CA VAL A 206 -17.89 1.13 12.89
C VAL A 206 -19.41 1.17 12.78
N VAL A 207 -20.01 2.31 13.15
CA VAL A 207 -21.47 2.52 13.18
C VAL A 207 -21.93 3.72 12.35
N GLY A 208 -21.02 4.56 11.87
CA GLY A 208 -21.38 5.74 11.08
C GLY A 208 -20.20 6.37 10.36
N LEU A 209 -20.50 7.13 9.30
CA LEU A 209 -19.57 7.96 8.55
C LEU A 209 -20.26 9.28 8.20
N GLU A 210 -19.90 10.37 8.88
CA GLU A 210 -20.40 11.71 8.55
C GLU A 210 -19.63 12.26 7.34
N GLY A 211 -20.35 12.85 6.38
CA GLY A 211 -19.78 13.33 5.12
C GLY A 211 -19.48 12.22 4.10
N GLY A 212 -19.90 10.98 4.37
CA GLY A 212 -19.74 9.84 3.48
C GLY A 212 -20.89 8.83 3.60
N VAL A 213 -20.74 7.72 2.89
CA VAL A 213 -21.69 6.60 2.88
C VAL A 213 -20.93 5.33 3.22
N LEU A 214 -21.39 4.58 4.21
CA LEU A 214 -20.79 3.29 4.58
C LEU A 214 -21.18 2.20 3.59
N ILE A 215 -20.30 1.22 3.43
CA ILE A 215 -20.54 -0.03 2.69
C ILE A 215 -20.76 -1.12 3.73
N GLU A 216 -22.02 -1.41 4.03
CA GLU A 216 -22.40 -2.23 5.20
C GLU A 216 -21.84 -3.65 5.17
N HIS A 217 -21.86 -4.33 4.01
CA HIS A 217 -21.38 -5.71 3.89
C HIS A 217 -19.87 -5.82 4.19
N ASN A 218 -19.07 -4.82 3.82
CA ASN A 218 -17.63 -4.80 4.12
C ASN A 218 -17.32 -4.57 5.61
N LEU A 219 -18.24 -3.97 6.38
CA LEU A 219 -18.03 -3.80 7.82
C LEU A 219 -17.98 -5.14 8.56
N ALA A 220 -18.61 -6.19 8.03
CA ALA A 220 -18.56 -7.53 8.60
C ALA A 220 -17.17 -8.18 8.51
N LYS A 221 -16.33 -7.70 7.58
CA LYS A 221 -14.95 -8.17 7.37
C LYS A 221 -13.97 -7.61 8.41
N LEU A 222 -14.37 -6.57 9.16
CA LEU A 222 -13.51 -5.92 10.13
C LEU A 222 -13.48 -6.66 11.48
N PRO A 223 -12.29 -6.86 12.07
CA PRO A 223 -12.19 -7.19 13.49
C PRO A 223 -12.64 -6.00 14.35
N PRO A 224 -12.77 -6.16 15.69
CA PRO A 224 -12.97 -5.03 16.58
C PRO A 224 -11.87 -3.97 16.37
N VAL A 225 -12.27 -2.71 16.19
CA VAL A 225 -11.38 -1.60 15.84
C VAL A 225 -11.22 -0.60 16.98
N ASP A 226 -10.00 -0.11 17.19
CA ASP A 226 -9.77 1.14 17.92
C ASP A 226 -9.46 2.25 16.92
N LEU A 227 -10.48 3.06 16.64
CA LEU A 227 -10.33 4.16 15.69
C LEU A 227 -9.19 5.11 16.05
N GLU A 228 -8.65 5.15 17.26
CA GLU A 228 -7.50 5.98 17.57
C GLU A 228 -6.20 5.49 16.92
N ASP A 229 -6.05 4.18 16.82
CA ASP A 229 -4.81 3.52 16.40
C ASP A 229 -4.88 2.92 14.99
N GLU A 230 -6.08 2.72 14.44
CA GLU A 230 -6.20 2.08 13.14
C GLU A 230 -5.58 2.87 11.98
N LEU A 231 -5.15 2.15 10.95
CA LEU A 231 -4.68 2.75 9.71
C LEU A 231 -5.88 3.12 8.84
N ILE A 232 -6.09 4.41 8.64
CA ILE A 232 -7.17 4.95 7.82
C ILE A 232 -6.59 5.71 6.64
N LYS A 233 -7.04 5.37 5.43
CA LYS A 233 -6.63 6.01 4.17
C LYS A 233 -7.86 6.46 3.39
N SER A 234 -7.68 7.47 2.56
CA SER A 234 -8.65 7.90 1.55
C SER A 234 -7.98 7.90 0.17
N ALA A 235 -8.62 7.28 -0.82
CA ALA A 235 -8.09 7.20 -2.18
C ALA A 235 -9.20 6.96 -3.21
N PHE A 236 -9.05 7.51 -4.41
CA PHE A 236 -9.75 7.03 -5.60
C PHE A 236 -9.11 5.74 -6.12
N VAL A 237 -7.80 5.75 -6.25
CA VAL A 237 -6.97 4.63 -6.72
C VAL A 237 -5.69 4.57 -5.90
N ILE A 238 -5.04 3.40 -5.84
CA ILE A 238 -3.83 3.19 -5.02
C ILE A 238 -2.56 3.87 -5.60
N ARG A 239 -2.61 4.30 -6.85
CA ARG A 239 -1.54 5.00 -7.58
C ARG A 239 -2.16 5.92 -8.63
N ARG A 240 -2.01 7.24 -8.47
CA ARG A 240 -2.64 8.26 -9.35
C ARG A 240 -1.84 8.55 -10.62
N THR A 241 -0.55 8.23 -10.60
CA THR A 241 0.40 8.46 -11.69
C THR A 241 0.63 7.20 -12.51
N ALA A 242 0.98 7.37 -13.79
CA ALA A 242 1.41 6.26 -14.61
C ALA A 242 2.95 6.14 -14.54
N PRO A 243 3.52 4.94 -14.35
CA PRO A 243 4.95 4.74 -14.45
C PRO A 243 5.48 5.20 -15.82
N LYS A 244 6.61 5.92 -15.83
CA LYS A 244 7.32 6.28 -17.07
C LYS A 244 7.96 5.06 -17.74
N GLN A 245 8.36 4.09 -16.92
CA GLN A 245 8.91 2.80 -17.32
C GLN A 245 8.30 1.73 -16.43
N VAL A 246 8.08 0.54 -16.97
CA VAL A 246 7.68 -0.64 -16.18
C VAL A 246 8.81 -1.62 -16.34
N GLU A 247 9.81 -1.53 -15.46
CA GLU A 247 10.84 -2.54 -15.39
C GLU A 247 10.25 -3.83 -14.82
N CYS A 248 10.49 -4.96 -15.50
CA CYS A 248 10.23 -6.24 -14.87
C CYS A 248 11.22 -6.38 -13.72
N ALA A 249 10.72 -6.60 -12.51
CA ALA A 249 11.57 -7.09 -11.45
C ALA A 249 12.24 -8.35 -11.99
N GLY A 250 13.57 -8.32 -12.15
CA GLY A 250 14.33 -9.52 -12.47
C GLY A 250 13.89 -10.65 -11.54
N THR A 251 13.90 -11.90 -12.01
CA THR A 251 13.33 -13.04 -11.28
C THR A 251 13.89 -13.12 -9.85
N PHE A 252 13.06 -12.74 -8.87
CA PHE A 252 13.37 -12.90 -7.45
C PHE A 252 13.56 -14.40 -7.17
N GLY A 253 14.79 -14.82 -6.88
CA GLY A 253 15.08 -16.18 -6.43
C GLY A 253 15.32 -17.23 -7.52
N THR A 254 15.92 -16.88 -8.66
CA THR A 254 16.55 -17.92 -9.49
C THR A 254 17.59 -18.68 -8.66
N GLY A 255 17.36 -19.98 -8.44
CA GLY A 255 18.24 -20.85 -7.65
C GLY A 255 17.74 -21.25 -6.26
N LYS A 256 16.56 -20.81 -5.81
CA LYS A 256 15.95 -21.35 -4.58
C LYS A 256 15.48 -22.79 -4.80
N ARG A 257 15.67 -23.65 -3.80
CA ARG A 257 15.36 -25.10 -3.89
C ARG A 257 13.87 -25.40 -3.82
N LYS A 258 13.10 -24.56 -3.12
CA LYS A 258 11.68 -24.78 -2.87
C LYS A 258 10.84 -23.85 -3.71
N LYS A 259 9.70 -24.37 -4.16
CA LYS A 259 8.66 -23.62 -4.86
C LYS A 259 7.41 -23.64 -3.99
N LYS A 260 6.66 -22.55 -3.95
CA LYS A 260 5.44 -22.46 -3.15
C LYS A 260 4.29 -21.75 -3.86
N ALA A 261 3.08 -22.12 -3.45
CA ALA A 261 1.87 -21.36 -3.70
C ALA A 261 1.49 -20.57 -2.43
N CYS A 262 0.99 -19.35 -2.60
CA CYS A 262 0.52 -18.51 -1.50
C CYS A 262 -0.98 -18.24 -1.62
N PHE A 263 -1.67 -18.19 -0.48
CA PHE A 263 -3.07 -17.80 -0.40
C PHE A 263 -3.18 -16.43 0.29
N LEU A 264 -3.89 -15.49 -0.33
CA LEU A 264 -3.98 -14.09 0.11
C LEU A 264 -5.43 -13.58 0.10
N CYS A 265 -5.92 -13.14 1.26
CA CYS A 265 -7.15 -12.35 1.37
C CYS A 265 -6.87 -10.83 1.39
N THR A 266 -5.60 -10.45 1.59
CA THR A 266 -5.16 -9.06 1.66
C THR A 266 -3.79 -8.92 1.01
N VAL A 267 -3.55 -7.80 0.32
CA VAL A 267 -2.25 -7.55 -0.33
C VAL A 267 -1.12 -7.18 0.63
N GLU A 268 -1.43 -6.85 1.90
CA GLU A 268 -0.43 -6.43 2.89
C GLU A 268 0.72 -7.43 3.08
N LYS A 269 0.47 -8.72 2.88
CA LYS A 269 1.46 -9.79 3.05
C LYS A 269 2.16 -10.21 1.75
N LEU A 270 1.92 -9.52 0.64
CA LEU A 270 2.40 -9.94 -0.67
C LEU A 270 3.93 -9.86 -0.78
N PHE A 271 4.52 -8.68 -0.55
CA PHE A 271 5.97 -8.48 -0.62
C PHE A 271 6.75 -9.39 0.33
N PRO A 272 6.40 -9.48 1.63
CA PRO A 272 7.07 -10.41 2.55
C PRO A 272 7.10 -11.87 2.05
N LYS A 273 6.05 -12.31 1.34
CA LYS A 273 6.01 -13.67 0.77
C LYS A 273 6.86 -13.82 -0.48
N LEU A 274 6.94 -12.80 -1.34
CA LEU A 274 7.76 -12.79 -2.54
C LEU A 274 9.27 -12.75 -2.22
N GLU A 275 9.62 -12.07 -1.14
CA GLU A 275 11.01 -11.87 -0.69
C GLU A 275 11.57 -13.04 0.13
N ASP A 276 10.77 -14.06 0.45
CA ASP A 276 11.18 -15.23 1.25
C ASP A 276 12.47 -15.87 0.72
N ALA A 277 13.54 -15.85 1.52
CA ALA A 277 14.86 -16.36 1.11
C ALA A 277 14.89 -17.85 0.75
N ASP A 278 14.00 -18.67 1.32
CA ASP A 278 14.06 -20.13 1.24
C ASP A 278 13.18 -20.71 0.10
N ALA A 279 12.23 -19.95 -0.41
CA ALA A 279 11.28 -20.42 -1.42
C ALA A 279 10.97 -19.37 -2.50
N THR A 280 10.73 -19.84 -3.72
CA THR A 280 10.19 -19.03 -4.81
C THR A 280 8.67 -19.18 -4.85
N VAL A 281 7.96 -18.06 -4.84
CA VAL A 281 6.50 -18.04 -5.05
C VAL A 281 6.23 -18.18 -6.55
N GLU A 282 5.50 -19.20 -6.96
CA GLU A 282 5.20 -19.46 -8.37
C GLU A 282 3.72 -19.29 -8.70
N ILE A 283 2.87 -19.42 -7.68
CA ILE A 283 1.41 -19.32 -7.78
C ILE A 283 0.90 -18.51 -6.59
N VAL A 284 0.01 -17.57 -6.83
CA VAL A 284 -0.74 -16.86 -5.80
C VAL A 284 -2.22 -17.10 -6.04
N VAL A 285 -2.96 -17.44 -4.99
CA VAL A 285 -4.42 -17.51 -4.98
C VAL A 285 -4.93 -16.32 -4.17
N THR A 286 -5.78 -15.48 -4.78
CA THR A 286 -6.39 -14.31 -4.14
C THR A 286 -7.88 -14.47 -3.96
N VAL A 287 -8.41 -13.85 -2.92
CA VAL A 287 -9.86 -13.72 -2.68
C VAL A 287 -10.22 -12.25 -2.62
N GLY A 288 -11.31 -11.89 -3.30
CA GLY A 288 -11.82 -10.52 -3.41
C GLY A 288 -11.34 -9.81 -4.67
N ASP A 289 -12.22 -9.01 -5.26
CA ASP A 289 -11.97 -8.26 -6.49
C ASP A 289 -10.80 -7.27 -6.34
N ASP A 290 -10.78 -6.43 -5.29
CA ASP A 290 -9.69 -5.45 -5.08
C ASP A 290 -8.35 -6.09 -4.75
N THR A 291 -8.35 -7.13 -3.90
CA THR A 291 -7.13 -7.88 -3.57
C THR A 291 -6.56 -8.52 -4.83
N THR A 292 -7.41 -9.13 -5.65
CA THR A 292 -7.03 -9.74 -6.92
C THR A 292 -6.48 -8.70 -7.91
N SER A 293 -7.14 -7.54 -8.00
CA SER A 293 -6.76 -6.43 -8.87
C SER A 293 -5.37 -5.88 -8.52
N ILE A 294 -5.15 -5.57 -7.24
CA ILE A 294 -3.88 -5.01 -6.76
C ILE A 294 -2.77 -6.06 -6.82
N ALA A 295 -3.05 -7.30 -6.41
CA ALA A 295 -2.06 -8.38 -6.48
C ALA A 295 -1.68 -8.70 -7.92
N GLY A 296 -2.64 -8.77 -8.84
CA GLY A 296 -2.40 -9.00 -10.26
C GLY A 296 -1.50 -7.93 -10.86
N ASP A 297 -1.82 -6.66 -10.61
CA ASP A 297 -0.97 -5.55 -11.06
C ASP A 297 0.46 -5.74 -10.57
N ILE A 298 0.68 -6.01 -9.27
CA ILE A 298 2.02 -6.20 -8.71
C ILE A 298 2.72 -7.44 -9.30
N LEU A 299 2.06 -8.59 -9.29
CA LEU A 299 2.64 -9.90 -9.63
C LEU A 299 3.11 -10.02 -11.07
N LYS A 300 2.52 -9.25 -12.01
CA LYS A 300 2.94 -9.27 -13.42
C LYS A 300 4.40 -8.87 -13.60
N ARG A 301 4.93 -8.05 -12.70
CA ARG A 301 6.34 -7.61 -12.69
C ARG A 301 7.30 -8.73 -12.30
N PHE A 302 6.80 -9.75 -11.61
CA PHE A 302 7.58 -10.88 -11.10
C PHE A 302 7.36 -12.16 -11.91
N GLY A 303 6.47 -12.16 -12.90
CA GLY A 303 6.11 -13.35 -13.68
C GLY A 303 5.44 -14.44 -12.83
N VAL A 304 4.81 -14.08 -11.70
CA VAL A 304 4.17 -15.03 -10.79
C VAL A 304 2.71 -15.20 -11.18
N ARG A 305 2.26 -16.45 -11.34
CA ARG A 305 0.89 -16.75 -11.77
C ARG A 305 -0.13 -16.46 -10.67
N LEU A 306 -1.29 -15.98 -11.07
CA LEU A 306 -2.41 -15.66 -10.19
C LEU A 306 -3.61 -16.55 -10.48
N ILE A 307 -4.31 -17.00 -9.43
CA ILE A 307 -5.70 -17.49 -9.50
C ILE A 307 -6.55 -16.58 -8.62
N GLY A 308 -7.34 -15.70 -9.23
CA GLY A 308 -8.22 -14.79 -8.51
C GLY A 308 -9.62 -15.35 -8.33
N LEU A 309 -10.14 -15.33 -7.11
CA LEU A 309 -11.53 -15.61 -6.78
C LEU A 309 -12.25 -14.28 -6.57
N THR A 310 -13.21 -14.00 -7.45
CA THR A 310 -13.91 -12.72 -7.52
C THR A 310 -15.41 -12.94 -7.63
N ASP A 311 -16.23 -12.02 -7.14
CA ASP A 311 -17.69 -12.10 -7.24
C ASP A 311 -18.28 -10.93 -8.05
N GLY A 312 -17.47 -9.92 -8.38
CA GLY A 312 -17.86 -8.78 -9.21
C GLY A 312 -18.29 -7.56 -8.44
N ASP A 313 -17.81 -7.41 -7.21
CA ASP A 313 -18.09 -6.27 -6.34
C ASP A 313 -16.95 -5.23 -6.27
N ALA A 314 -16.05 -5.21 -7.27
CA ALA A 314 -14.85 -4.37 -7.24
C ALA A 314 -15.14 -2.90 -6.88
N ASP A 315 -14.36 -2.35 -5.95
CA ASP A 315 -14.51 -0.96 -5.51
C ASP A 315 -13.76 0.05 -6.38
N GLY A 316 -12.97 -0.42 -7.35
CA GLY A 316 -12.30 0.41 -8.33
C GLY A 316 -10.99 1.05 -7.85
N LEU A 317 -10.24 0.35 -7.00
CA LEU A 317 -8.97 0.83 -6.46
C LEU A 317 -7.80 0.86 -7.48
N ILE A 318 -7.98 0.26 -8.65
CA ILE A 318 -6.99 0.22 -9.74
C ILE A 318 -7.60 0.90 -10.97
N THR A 319 -6.89 1.89 -11.53
CA THR A 319 -7.30 2.55 -12.77
C THR A 319 -7.52 1.53 -13.88
N GLY A 320 -8.75 1.45 -14.41
CA GLY A 320 -9.13 0.52 -15.47
C GLY A 320 -9.86 -0.75 -15.01
N ILE A 321 -10.05 -0.93 -13.70
CA ILE A 321 -11.01 -1.87 -13.12
C ILE A 321 -12.03 -1.00 -12.39
N GLU A 322 -13.25 -0.89 -12.89
CA GLU A 322 -14.28 -0.02 -12.30
C GLU A 322 -15.34 -0.83 -11.58
N ARG A 323 -15.79 -1.91 -12.22
CA ARG A 323 -16.90 -2.75 -11.72
C ARG A 323 -16.46 -4.19 -11.47
N GLY A 324 -15.22 -4.52 -11.83
CA GLY A 324 -14.75 -5.89 -11.78
C GLY A 324 -15.39 -6.72 -12.88
N ASP A 325 -15.63 -6.15 -14.06
CA ASP A 325 -16.02 -6.99 -15.20
C ASP A 325 -14.84 -7.88 -15.58
N LEU A 326 -15.10 -9.15 -15.92
CA LEU A 326 -14.02 -10.12 -16.20
C LEU A 326 -13.01 -9.58 -17.22
N GLU A 327 -13.48 -8.92 -18.28
CA GLU A 327 -12.64 -8.35 -19.34
C GLU A 327 -11.64 -7.29 -18.83
N GLU A 328 -11.99 -6.55 -17.76
CA GLU A 328 -11.13 -5.50 -17.17
C GLU A 328 -9.83 -6.09 -16.63
N TYR A 329 -9.88 -7.32 -16.08
CA TYR A 329 -8.72 -8.01 -15.51
C TYR A 329 -7.65 -8.38 -16.54
N THR A 330 -7.99 -8.47 -17.84
CA THR A 330 -7.07 -8.88 -18.91
C THR A 330 -5.79 -8.02 -18.95
N LYS A 331 -5.88 -6.74 -18.56
CA LYS A 331 -4.74 -5.80 -18.58
C LYS A 331 -3.80 -5.93 -17.38
N PHE A 332 -4.23 -6.63 -16.33
CA PHE A 332 -3.55 -6.66 -15.04
C PHE A 332 -3.05 -8.06 -14.69
N LEU A 333 -3.60 -9.10 -15.33
CA LEU A 333 -3.18 -10.47 -15.09
C LEU A 333 -1.75 -10.73 -15.54
N PRO A 334 -0.91 -11.35 -14.68
CA PRO A 334 0.32 -11.98 -15.12
C PRO A 334 0.03 -13.03 -16.21
N GLU A 335 0.99 -13.34 -17.07
CA GLU A 335 0.83 -14.41 -18.07
C GLU A 335 0.56 -15.77 -17.40
N GLY A 336 -0.28 -16.60 -18.03
CA GLY A 336 -0.64 -17.91 -17.50
C GLY A 336 -1.46 -17.87 -16.21
N SER A 337 -2.18 -16.78 -15.95
CA SER A 337 -3.04 -16.57 -14.78
C SER A 337 -4.52 -16.79 -15.11
N MET A 338 -5.37 -16.85 -14.08
CA MET A 338 -6.80 -17.09 -14.21
C MET A 338 -7.59 -16.25 -13.21
N ILE A 339 -8.78 -15.77 -13.62
CA ILE A 339 -9.82 -15.27 -12.73
C ILE A 339 -11.00 -16.22 -12.80
N ILE A 340 -11.51 -16.59 -11.63
CA ILE A 340 -12.71 -17.41 -11.44
C ILE A 340 -13.76 -16.48 -10.86
N ARG A 341 -14.74 -16.12 -11.69
CA ARG A 341 -15.90 -15.33 -11.29
C ARG A 341 -16.96 -16.24 -10.68
N LEU A 342 -17.30 -15.94 -9.45
CA LEU A 342 -18.30 -16.63 -8.64
C LEU A 342 -19.59 -15.81 -8.60
N GLN A 343 -20.65 -16.41 -8.05
CA GLN A 343 -21.88 -15.69 -7.71
C GLN A 343 -21.58 -14.63 -6.64
N SER A 344 -22.32 -13.53 -6.68
CA SER A 344 -22.23 -12.42 -5.72
C SER A 344 -22.23 -12.92 -4.27
N GLU A 345 -21.35 -12.36 -3.45
CA GLU A 345 -21.13 -12.65 -2.03
C GLU A 345 -20.67 -14.09 -1.72
N THR A 346 -20.09 -14.80 -2.69
CA THR A 346 -19.64 -16.19 -2.49
C THR A 346 -18.13 -16.42 -2.57
N ASP A 347 -17.35 -15.40 -2.94
CA ASP A 347 -15.90 -15.47 -3.03
C ASP A 347 -15.23 -15.74 -1.69
N ASP A 348 -15.64 -15.08 -0.61
CA ASP A 348 -15.14 -15.33 0.74
C ASP A 348 -15.44 -16.78 1.19
N VAL A 349 -16.64 -17.28 0.89
CA VAL A 349 -17.07 -18.64 1.25
C VAL A 349 -16.25 -19.69 0.49
N ILE A 350 -16.08 -19.52 -0.82
CA ILE A 350 -15.26 -20.43 -1.63
C ILE A 350 -13.78 -20.27 -1.28
N GLY A 351 -13.32 -19.06 -0.97
CA GLY A 351 -11.98 -18.77 -0.49
C GLY A 351 -11.63 -19.58 0.74
N GLU A 352 -12.50 -19.60 1.76
CA GLU A 352 -12.31 -20.43 2.95
C GLU A 352 -12.31 -21.94 2.64
N GLN A 353 -13.16 -22.40 1.72
CA GLN A 353 -13.13 -23.80 1.28
C GLN A 353 -11.82 -24.16 0.58
N VAL A 354 -11.31 -23.27 -0.28
CA VAL A 354 -10.02 -23.42 -0.95
C VAL A 354 -8.89 -23.44 0.07
N LYS A 355 -8.90 -22.52 1.05
CA LYS A 355 -7.92 -22.48 2.13
C LYS A 355 -7.92 -23.78 2.93
N SER A 356 -9.10 -24.28 3.31
CA SER A 356 -9.24 -25.53 4.07
C SER A 356 -8.83 -26.76 3.26
N ALA A 357 -9.33 -26.91 2.03
CA ALA A 357 -9.19 -28.14 1.25
C ALA A 357 -7.87 -28.24 0.48
N ILE A 358 -7.32 -27.12 0.00
CA ILE A 358 -6.11 -27.07 -0.83
C ILE A 358 -4.90 -26.68 0.00
N PHE A 359 -5.03 -25.65 0.85
CA PHE A 359 -3.92 -25.13 1.67
C PHE A 359 -3.89 -25.71 3.10
N ASN A 360 -4.79 -26.65 3.44
CA ASN A 360 -4.87 -27.25 4.78
C ASN A 360 -4.96 -26.21 5.92
N GLY A 361 -5.70 -25.12 5.68
CA GLY A 361 -5.89 -24.02 6.63
C GLY A 361 -4.72 -23.04 6.74
N ARG A 362 -3.66 -23.20 5.92
CA ARG A 362 -2.47 -22.33 5.93
C ARG A 362 -2.54 -21.27 4.83
N ASP A 363 -1.64 -20.29 4.90
CA ASP A 363 -1.49 -19.26 3.86
C ASP A 363 -0.45 -19.65 2.79
N GLU A 364 0.17 -20.83 2.92
CA GLU A 364 1.27 -21.29 2.06
C GLU A 364 1.23 -22.80 1.85
N LEU A 365 1.57 -23.23 0.64
CA LEU A 365 1.66 -24.62 0.22
C LEU A 365 2.97 -24.85 -0.55
N GLU A 366 3.82 -25.75 -0.08
CA GLU A 366 5.03 -26.16 -0.82
C GLU A 366 4.61 -26.98 -2.06
N LEU A 367 5.11 -26.59 -3.23
CA LEU A 367 4.82 -27.23 -4.51
C LEU A 367 5.86 -28.32 -4.77
N GLN A 368 5.39 -29.54 -5.00
CA GLN A 368 6.24 -30.69 -5.31
C GLN A 368 6.12 -31.08 -6.78
N GLY A 369 7.27 -31.27 -7.44
CA GLY A 369 7.31 -31.68 -8.84
C GLY A 369 7.12 -30.51 -9.82
N ASP A 370 6.41 -30.79 -10.92
CA ASP A 370 6.21 -29.85 -12.01
C ASP A 370 5.17 -28.78 -11.65
N VAL A 371 5.54 -27.50 -11.77
CA VAL A 371 4.69 -26.38 -11.33
C VAL A 371 3.47 -26.23 -12.22
N ASP A 372 3.59 -26.50 -13.52
CA ASP A 372 2.49 -26.35 -14.46
C ASP A 372 1.42 -27.40 -14.19
N GLN A 373 1.84 -28.64 -13.93
CA GLN A 373 0.94 -29.70 -13.47
C GLN A 373 0.26 -29.34 -12.14
N GLN A 374 1.01 -28.81 -11.16
CA GLN A 374 0.43 -28.39 -9.88
C GLN A 374 -0.58 -27.25 -10.05
N PHE A 375 -0.29 -26.31 -10.93
CA PHE A 375 -1.18 -25.21 -11.26
C PHE A 375 -2.49 -25.69 -11.89
N GLU A 376 -2.43 -26.61 -12.86
CA GLU A 376 -3.61 -27.21 -13.48
C GLU A 376 -4.44 -28.06 -12.50
N VAL A 377 -3.78 -28.79 -11.60
CA VAL A 377 -4.46 -29.52 -10.52
C VAL A 377 -5.17 -28.54 -9.57
N MET A 378 -4.51 -27.44 -9.21
CA MET A 378 -5.09 -26.43 -8.33
C MET A 378 -6.31 -25.76 -8.98
N LYS A 379 -6.19 -25.33 -10.25
CA LYS A 379 -7.32 -24.80 -11.03
C LYS A 379 -8.53 -25.73 -10.99
N ARG A 380 -8.33 -26.99 -11.34
CA ARG A 380 -9.41 -27.99 -11.38
C ARG A 380 -10.09 -28.14 -10.01
N ARG A 381 -9.30 -28.27 -8.94
CA ARG A 381 -9.83 -28.40 -7.58
C ARG A 381 -10.61 -27.17 -7.14
N ILE A 382 -10.14 -25.97 -7.49
CA ILE A 382 -10.86 -24.72 -7.18
C ILE A 382 -12.18 -24.67 -7.96
N LEU A 383 -12.19 -25.03 -9.24
CA LEU A 383 -13.40 -25.10 -10.05
C LEU A 383 -14.41 -26.13 -9.53
N GLU A 384 -13.94 -27.29 -9.06
CA GLU A 384 -14.77 -28.31 -8.40
C GLU A 384 -15.41 -27.78 -7.10
N LEU A 385 -14.67 -27.01 -6.30
CA LEU A 385 -15.19 -26.36 -5.10
C LEU A 385 -16.20 -25.24 -5.42
N ALA A 386 -15.95 -24.48 -6.49
CA ALA A 386 -16.87 -23.45 -6.95
C ALA A 386 -18.22 -24.04 -7.41
N GLY A 387 -18.20 -25.19 -8.09
CA GLY A 387 -19.40 -25.96 -8.42
C GLY A 387 -20.45 -25.13 -9.18
N ASP A 388 -21.66 -25.09 -8.63
CA ASP A 388 -22.81 -24.34 -9.17
C ASP A 388 -22.73 -22.83 -8.97
N LYS A 389 -21.77 -22.35 -8.15
CA LYS A 389 -21.52 -20.92 -7.92
C LYS A 389 -20.60 -20.31 -8.98
N LEU A 390 -20.05 -21.10 -9.89
CA LEU A 390 -19.23 -20.60 -10.98
C LEU A 390 -20.08 -19.81 -11.99
N VAL A 391 -19.69 -18.56 -12.25
CA VAL A 391 -20.34 -17.68 -13.24
C VAL A 391 -19.49 -17.57 -14.51
N GLY A 392 -18.17 -17.49 -14.38
CA GLY A 392 -17.28 -17.36 -15.53
C GLY A 392 -15.81 -17.56 -15.19
N VAL A 393 -15.00 -17.72 -16.22
CA VAL A 393 -13.54 -17.87 -16.09
C VAL A 393 -12.86 -17.02 -17.15
N LEU A 394 -11.89 -16.21 -16.74
CA LEU A 394 -10.94 -15.55 -17.63
C LEU A 394 -9.57 -16.20 -17.45
N SER A 395 -8.85 -16.47 -18.54
CA SER A 395 -7.46 -16.92 -18.49
C SER A 395 -6.60 -15.99 -19.34
N SER A 396 -5.40 -15.65 -18.86
CA SER A 396 -4.38 -15.03 -19.70
C SER A 396 -3.58 -16.14 -20.41
N GLU A 397 -3.50 -16.07 -21.73
CA GLU A 397 -2.73 -17.03 -22.53
C GLU A 397 -1.23 -16.92 -22.22
N SER A 398 -0.51 -18.05 -22.24
CA SER A 398 0.96 -18.08 -22.19
C SER A 398 1.52 -17.68 -23.55
N ARG A 399 2.46 -16.73 -23.61
CA ARG A 399 3.10 -16.35 -24.89
C ARG A 399 3.99 -17.43 -25.51
N ASP A 400 4.14 -18.60 -24.90
CA ASP A 400 4.92 -19.72 -25.44
C ASP A 400 4.16 -20.61 -26.45
N ALA A 401 3.21 -20.03 -27.20
CA ALA A 401 2.51 -20.67 -28.31
C ALA A 401 2.81 -19.97 -29.65
N GLU A 402 4.10 -19.73 -29.95
CA GLU A 402 4.60 -19.54 -31.33
C GLU A 402 5.94 -20.25 -31.56
#